data_AF-A0A0L0DTM3-F1
#
_entry.id   AF-A0A0L0DTM3-F1
#
_cell.length_a   1.000
_cell.length_b   1.000
_cell.length_c   1.000
_cell.angle_alpha   90.00
_cell.angle_beta   90.00
_cell.angle_gamma   90.00
#
_symmetry.space_group_name_H-M   'P 1'
#
loop_
_entity.id
_entity.type
_entity.pdbx_description
1 polymer ?
#
loop_
_entity_poly.entity_id
_entity_poly.type
_entity_poly.pdbx_seq_one_letter_code
_entity_poly.pdbx_strand_id
1 'polypeptide(L)'
;MADVHVVLTGARRCEQQLAGHDGILQGEIVVDNKAVQVIAKPLHAREAAFYAHLTGPSPPADLARFVPDCFAAGPVTVAMASGETTTTELLVVADLRGELGGRYALADCKLGFREAAPLAVTSAEKTAIQTAKALGTTSATLGVRLLGLHAPRLDGSWVTRDKAYGRSLDSPASLSAALAGDLLGSASAGQLKQIRSRIGDLRDALASTHSVKLFSASILIGYAPGGCADDVTVALVDFANSLCGVTADDSSLGVDHDSVDALGAVLDTIDAARHGYTIGRAPVDADAAALAALVNDVYVVAERGLWQQGFQRTTAVEIEGLIRGDKPETQVLMAVGNASARPILGIIAVSRVDYDGDRVGEFGMLAVAPAARSAGLGRALIDAAEAHAAATWGVSTMMLELLTPRNFVMPDKVKLTKWYTALGYTPCAPMPFEDKLPQLVPFLDTEVDFTVFLKQLSGET
;
A
#
# COMPACT_ATOMS: atom_id res chain seq x y z
N MET A 1 24.27 26.07 10.08
CA MET A 1 25.48 25.30 9.69
C MET A 1 26.62 26.31 9.54
N ALA A 2 27.82 26.01 10.02
CA ALA A 2 28.99 26.87 9.78
C ALA A 2 29.30 26.93 8.26
N ASP A 3 29.91 28.01 7.79
CA ASP A 3 30.39 28.21 6.41
C ASP A 3 31.49 27.17 6.06
N VAL A 4 31.10 25.92 5.88
CA VAL A 4 31.98 24.88 5.35
C VAL A 4 32.01 25.08 3.85
N HIS A 5 33.19 25.41 3.33
CA HIS A 5 33.41 25.51 1.89
C HIS A 5 33.28 24.12 1.24
N VAL A 6 32.13 23.83 0.64
CA VAL A 6 31.88 22.55 -0.03
C VAL A 6 32.42 22.60 -1.47
N VAL A 7 33.23 21.59 -1.81
CA VAL A 7 33.76 21.40 -3.16
C VAL A 7 33.16 20.13 -3.76
N LEU A 8 32.32 20.29 -4.76
CA LEU A 8 31.77 19.19 -5.56
C LEU A 8 32.79 18.83 -6.66
N THR A 9 33.34 17.63 -6.59
CA THR A 9 34.35 17.13 -7.53
C THR A 9 33.76 16.09 -8.48
N GLY A 10 34.38 15.94 -9.66
CA GLY A 10 33.92 14.99 -10.67
C GLY A 10 32.50 15.28 -11.17
N ALA A 11 32.07 16.54 -11.08
CA ALA A 11 30.69 16.91 -11.34
C ALA A 11 30.31 16.64 -12.79
N ARG A 12 29.17 15.98 -12.98
CA ARG A 12 28.58 15.67 -14.28
C ARG A 12 27.07 15.89 -14.22
N ARG A 13 26.45 16.11 -15.38
CA ARG A 13 24.99 16.14 -15.45
C ARG A 13 24.46 14.74 -15.11
N CYS A 14 23.39 14.71 -14.32
CA CYS A 14 22.75 13.45 -13.97
C CYS A 14 22.02 12.88 -15.20
N GLU A 15 22.55 11.80 -15.79
CA GLU A 15 22.00 11.20 -17.02
C GLU A 15 20.76 10.33 -16.77
N GLN A 16 20.61 9.80 -15.55
CA GLN A 16 19.47 8.98 -15.15
C GLN A 16 18.67 9.68 -14.05
N GLN A 17 17.67 10.45 -14.47
CA GLN A 17 16.64 11.02 -13.59
C GLN A 17 15.31 10.31 -13.83
N LEU A 18 14.67 9.80 -12.79
CA LEU A 18 13.30 9.28 -12.87
C LEU A 18 12.29 10.42 -12.99
N ALA A 19 12.52 11.50 -12.25
CA ALA A 19 11.84 12.78 -12.33
C ALA A 19 12.81 13.90 -11.88
N GLY A 20 12.51 15.16 -12.21
CA GLY A 20 13.33 16.30 -11.79
C GLY A 20 13.40 17.46 -12.79
N HIS A 21 14.23 18.45 -12.44
CA HIS A 21 14.50 19.65 -13.23
C HIS A 21 15.85 19.53 -13.97
N ASP A 22 15.99 20.25 -15.07
CA ASP A 22 17.28 20.44 -15.74
C ASP A 22 18.30 21.09 -14.79
N GLY A 23 19.58 20.70 -14.92
CA GLY A 23 20.67 21.32 -14.15
C GLY A 23 21.05 20.62 -12.85
N ILE A 24 20.49 19.43 -12.57
CA ILE A 24 20.98 18.60 -11.46
C ILE A 24 22.33 17.98 -11.82
N LEU A 25 23.28 18.14 -10.91
CA LEU A 25 24.62 17.56 -11.00
C LEU A 25 24.74 16.36 -10.07
N GLN A 26 25.56 15.40 -10.48
CA GLN A 26 26.03 14.31 -9.64
C GLN A 26 27.55 14.44 -9.52
N GLY A 27 28.08 14.15 -8.35
CA GLY A 27 29.52 14.15 -8.10
C GLY A 27 29.84 13.68 -6.70
N GLU A 28 31.02 14.05 -6.22
CA GLU A 28 31.53 13.62 -4.93
C GLU A 28 31.99 14.82 -4.11
N ILE A 29 31.70 14.79 -2.81
CA ILE A 29 32.25 15.71 -1.82
C ILE A 29 33.07 14.92 -0.79
N VAL A 30 33.91 15.62 -0.03
CA VAL A 30 34.65 15.03 1.10
C VAL A 30 34.02 15.51 2.40
N VAL A 31 33.53 14.56 3.20
CA VAL A 31 33.00 14.78 4.56
C VAL A 31 33.80 13.91 5.51
N ASP A 32 34.41 14.51 6.54
CA ASP A 32 35.24 13.80 7.53
C ASP A 32 36.28 12.85 6.90
N ASN A 33 37.01 13.35 5.89
CA ASN A 33 38.01 12.61 5.10
C ASN A 33 37.47 11.40 4.33
N LYS A 34 36.15 11.33 4.09
CA LYS A 34 35.51 10.30 3.27
C LYS A 34 34.82 10.90 2.06
N ALA A 35 35.01 10.25 0.93
CA ALA A 35 34.27 10.45 -0.30
C ALA A 35 32.79 10.11 -0.08
N VAL A 36 31.90 11.06 -0.39
CA VAL A 36 30.44 10.87 -0.33
C VAL A 36 29.83 11.26 -1.67
N GLN A 37 29.06 10.34 -2.26
CA GLN A 37 28.32 10.60 -3.49
C GLN A 37 27.11 11.48 -3.21
N VAL A 38 26.95 12.53 -4.01
CA VAL A 38 25.92 13.54 -3.80
C VAL A 38 25.20 13.93 -5.07
N ILE A 39 23.98 14.42 -4.88
CA ILE A 39 23.20 15.12 -5.88
C ILE A 39 23.21 16.61 -5.50
N ALA A 40 23.57 17.46 -6.45
CA ALA A 40 23.49 18.91 -6.30
C ALA A 40 22.38 19.47 -7.19
N LYS A 41 21.40 20.12 -6.55
CA LYS A 41 20.22 20.72 -7.19
C LYS A 41 20.36 22.25 -7.19
N PRO A 42 19.76 22.97 -8.17
CA PRO A 42 19.60 24.41 -8.07
C PRO A 42 18.95 24.81 -6.73
N LEU A 43 19.52 25.79 -6.04
CA LEU A 43 19.05 26.18 -4.71
C LEU A 43 17.66 26.81 -4.77
N HIS A 44 16.70 26.21 -4.06
CA HIS A 44 15.39 26.81 -3.83
C HIS A 44 15.22 27.15 -2.35
N ALA A 45 14.98 28.43 -2.04
CA ALA A 45 14.92 28.95 -0.67
C ALA A 45 13.99 28.14 0.27
N ARG A 46 12.85 27.64 -0.21
CA ARG A 46 11.93 26.85 0.62
C ARG A 46 12.42 25.44 0.89
N GLU A 47 13.02 24.78 -0.10
CA GLU A 47 13.62 23.46 0.11
C GLU A 47 14.79 23.59 1.10
N ALA A 48 15.62 24.63 0.96
CA ALA A 48 16.69 24.94 1.91
C ALA A 48 16.16 25.18 3.34
N ALA A 49 15.08 25.97 3.49
CA ALA A 49 14.44 26.19 4.79
C ALA A 49 13.88 24.89 5.38
N PHE A 50 13.34 24.00 4.55
CA PHE A 50 12.85 22.69 4.98
C PHE A 50 14.00 21.82 5.51
N TYR A 51 15.12 21.72 4.80
CA TYR A 51 16.30 21.02 5.29
C TYR A 51 16.85 21.63 6.58
N ALA A 52 16.88 22.96 6.68
CA ALA A 52 17.30 23.65 7.90
C ALA A 52 16.38 23.33 9.11
N HIS A 53 15.07 23.17 8.89
CA HIS A 53 14.11 22.72 9.91
C HIS A 53 14.40 21.28 10.37
N LEU A 54 14.70 20.37 9.43
CA LEU A 54 15.01 18.98 9.73
C LEU A 54 16.34 18.77 10.47
N THR A 55 17.29 19.70 10.33
CA THR A 55 18.59 19.67 11.03
C THR A 55 18.71 20.73 12.12
N GLY A 56 17.60 21.37 12.48
CA GLY A 56 17.55 22.47 13.42
C GLY A 56 17.74 22.02 14.87
N PRO A 57 17.61 22.96 15.85
CA PRO A 57 17.78 22.65 17.27
C PRO A 57 16.67 21.75 17.86
N SER A 58 15.51 21.67 17.22
CA SER A 58 14.40 20.80 17.61
C SER A 58 13.81 20.08 16.39
N PRO A 59 14.58 19.17 15.77
CA PRO A 59 14.17 18.54 14.52
C PRO A 59 13.10 17.47 14.79
N PRO A 60 12.17 17.22 13.83
CA PRO A 60 11.34 16.02 13.86
C PRO A 60 12.21 14.80 13.53
N ALA A 61 12.99 14.31 14.50
CA ALA A 61 14.05 13.33 14.31
C ALA A 61 13.57 12.01 13.67
N ASP A 62 12.35 11.57 14.00
CA ASP A 62 11.76 10.36 13.43
C ASP A 62 11.43 10.51 11.96
N LEU A 63 11.10 11.72 11.49
CA LEU A 63 10.90 12.02 10.08
C LEU A 63 12.24 12.26 9.38
N ALA A 64 13.17 12.95 10.04
CA ALA A 64 14.45 13.37 9.46
C ALA A 64 15.30 12.18 8.97
N ARG A 65 15.20 11.01 9.61
CA ARG A 65 15.91 9.79 9.18
C ARG A 65 15.49 9.27 7.79
N PHE A 66 14.34 9.71 7.28
CA PHE A 66 13.83 9.35 5.96
C PHE A 66 14.10 10.43 4.91
N VAL A 67 14.93 11.42 5.23
CA VAL A 67 15.28 12.50 4.31
C VAL A 67 16.78 12.40 4.01
N PRO A 68 17.22 12.55 2.75
CA PRO A 68 18.64 12.51 2.42
C PRO A 68 19.43 13.54 3.22
N ASP A 69 20.64 13.18 3.66
CA ASP A 69 21.50 14.13 4.37
C ASP A 69 21.79 15.35 3.49
N CYS A 70 21.66 16.54 4.07
CA CYS A 70 22.00 17.81 3.42
C CYS A 70 23.38 18.28 3.86
N PHE A 71 24.29 18.45 2.90
CA PHE A 71 25.67 18.86 3.13
C PHE A 71 25.90 20.35 2.87
N ALA A 72 25.11 20.96 1.98
CA ALA A 72 25.17 22.40 1.69
C ALA A 72 23.84 22.93 1.16
N ALA A 73 23.53 24.18 1.50
CA ALA A 73 22.44 24.95 0.91
C ALA A 73 22.92 26.41 0.76
N GLY A 74 23.62 26.70 -0.34
CA GLY A 74 24.32 27.98 -0.52
C GLY A 74 25.39 27.92 -1.62
N PRO A 75 26.40 28.81 -1.58
CA PRO A 75 27.51 28.80 -2.53
C PRO A 75 28.33 27.50 -2.43
N VAL A 76 28.51 26.82 -3.57
CA VAL A 76 29.29 25.58 -3.70
C VAL A 76 30.26 25.72 -4.86
N THR A 77 31.53 25.34 -4.65
CA THR A 77 32.51 25.24 -5.74
C THR A 77 32.31 23.92 -6.48
N VAL A 78 31.99 24.01 -7.76
CA VAL A 78 31.76 22.88 -8.66
C VAL A 78 32.97 22.72 -9.57
N ALA A 79 33.71 21.64 -9.40
CA ALA A 79 34.74 21.17 -10.31
C ALA A 79 34.15 20.12 -11.26
N MET A 80 33.85 20.54 -12.48
CA MET A 80 33.31 19.70 -13.54
C MET A 80 34.34 18.65 -13.98
N ALA A 81 33.87 17.48 -14.39
CA ALA A 81 34.73 16.43 -14.95
C ALA A 81 35.49 16.88 -16.23
N SER A 82 34.99 17.91 -16.91
CA SER A 82 35.64 18.57 -18.05
C SER A 82 36.83 19.46 -17.67
N GLY A 83 37.08 19.70 -16.37
CA GLY A 83 38.15 20.55 -15.85
C GLY A 83 37.74 22.00 -15.53
N GLU A 84 36.51 22.41 -15.86
CA GLU A 84 36.00 23.74 -15.52
C GLU A 84 35.62 23.83 -14.03
N THR A 85 35.95 24.94 -13.37
CA THR A 85 35.57 25.18 -11.97
C THR A 85 34.75 26.47 -11.85
N THR A 86 33.60 26.40 -11.20
CA THR A 86 32.71 27.56 -10.97
C THR A 86 32.17 27.54 -9.54
N THR A 87 31.74 28.67 -9.01
CA THR A 87 31.00 28.74 -7.74
C THR A 87 29.56 29.15 -8.03
N THR A 88 28.60 28.39 -7.52
CA THR A 88 27.17 28.61 -7.78
C THR A 88 26.31 28.18 -6.59
N GLU A 89 25.10 28.73 -6.49
CA GLU A 89 24.14 28.46 -5.40
C GLU A 89 23.47 27.10 -5.60
N LEU A 90 23.79 26.13 -4.74
CA LEU A 90 23.29 24.77 -4.83
C LEU A 90 22.79 24.25 -3.48
N LEU A 91 21.82 23.35 -3.58
CA LEU A 91 21.46 22.42 -2.52
C LEU A 91 22.16 21.09 -2.78
N VAL A 92 23.07 20.67 -1.90
CA VAL A 92 23.86 19.43 -2.01
C VAL A 92 23.36 18.43 -1.00
N VAL A 93 22.85 17.30 -1.48
CA VAL A 93 22.26 16.23 -0.67
C VAL A 93 22.84 14.87 -1.03
N ALA A 94 22.73 13.90 -0.13
CA ALA A 94 23.18 12.53 -0.37
C ALA A 94 22.53 11.91 -1.62
N ASP A 95 23.33 11.19 -2.42
CA ASP A 95 22.83 10.41 -3.54
C ASP A 95 22.43 9.01 -3.08
N LEU A 96 21.13 8.83 -2.84
CA LEU A 96 20.57 7.56 -2.37
C LEU A 96 20.84 6.37 -3.32
N ARG A 97 21.16 6.62 -4.59
CA ARG A 97 21.52 5.54 -5.53
C ARG A 97 22.90 4.98 -5.25
N GLY A 98 23.81 5.83 -4.75
CA GLY A 98 25.15 5.42 -4.33
C GLY A 98 25.10 4.38 -3.21
N GLU A 99 24.09 4.46 -2.35
CA GLU A 99 23.86 3.53 -1.24
C GLU A 99 23.44 2.13 -1.73
N LEU A 100 22.74 2.04 -2.85
CA LEU A 100 22.22 0.77 -3.40
C LEU A 100 23.23 0.04 -4.30
N GLY A 101 24.43 0.60 -4.50
CA GLY A 101 25.41 0.07 -5.46
C GLY A 101 24.96 0.26 -6.91
N GLY A 102 25.90 0.21 -7.86
CA GLY A 102 25.68 0.62 -9.26
C GLY A 102 24.60 -0.11 -10.08
N ARG A 103 23.83 -1.04 -9.49
CA ARG A 103 22.59 -1.60 -10.04
C ARG A 103 21.48 -1.48 -9.00
N TYR A 104 20.48 -0.65 -9.29
CA TYR A 104 19.37 -0.39 -8.38
C TYR A 104 18.03 -0.47 -9.10
N ALA A 105 17.00 -0.95 -8.39
CA ALA A 105 15.61 -0.72 -8.72
C ALA A 105 15.12 0.49 -7.91
N LEU A 106 14.36 1.39 -8.53
CA LEU A 106 13.90 2.61 -7.90
C LEU A 106 12.57 3.06 -8.52
N ALA A 107 11.64 3.47 -7.67
CA ALA A 107 10.44 4.20 -8.06
C ALA A 107 10.38 5.53 -7.32
N ASP A 108 9.91 6.55 -8.04
CA ASP A 108 9.56 7.86 -7.54
C ASP A 108 8.04 8.00 -7.57
N CYS A 109 7.42 8.13 -6.41
CA CYS A 109 5.99 8.32 -6.26
C CYS A 109 5.70 9.65 -5.57
N LYS A 110 4.94 10.52 -6.23
CA LYS A 110 4.44 11.75 -5.63
C LYS A 110 3.39 11.44 -4.57
N LEU A 111 3.42 12.14 -3.45
CA LEU A 111 2.47 12.02 -2.34
C LEU A 111 1.45 13.17 -2.29
N GLY A 112 0.32 12.89 -1.67
CA GLY A 112 -0.79 13.78 -1.34
C GLY A 112 -1.98 13.70 -2.31
N PHE A 113 -3.19 13.77 -1.76
CA PHE A 113 -4.43 14.00 -2.53
C PHE A 113 -4.45 15.41 -3.14
N ARG A 114 -3.79 16.35 -2.46
CA ARG A 114 -3.65 17.74 -2.86
C ARG A 114 -2.19 18.03 -3.19
N GLU A 115 -1.83 17.85 -4.46
CA GLU A 115 -0.45 18.15 -4.91
C GLU A 115 -0.14 19.65 -4.87
N ALA A 116 -1.16 20.50 -4.93
CA ALA A 116 -1.00 21.94 -4.91
C ALA A 116 -0.90 22.47 -3.48
N ALA A 117 0.20 23.17 -3.20
CA ALA A 117 0.34 23.93 -1.97
C ALA A 117 -0.67 25.11 -1.94
N PRO A 118 -0.96 25.70 -0.77
CA PRO A 118 -1.79 26.89 -0.66
C PRO A 118 -1.28 28.05 -1.54
N LEU A 119 -2.13 29.01 -1.89
CA LEU A 119 -1.75 30.17 -2.71
C LEU A 119 -0.67 31.07 -2.06
N ALA A 120 -0.51 30.98 -0.73
CA ALA A 120 0.61 31.59 -0.01
C ALA A 120 1.97 30.98 -0.40
N VAL A 121 1.94 29.77 -0.97
CA VAL A 121 3.10 28.98 -1.36
C VAL A 121 3.27 28.98 -2.87
N THR A 122 2.25 28.68 -3.66
CA THR A 122 2.36 28.55 -5.12
C THR A 122 1.38 29.48 -5.86
N SER A 123 1.66 29.79 -7.14
CA SER A 123 0.79 30.69 -7.91
C SER A 123 -0.55 30.03 -8.25
N ALA A 124 -1.59 30.83 -8.51
CA ALA A 124 -2.91 30.32 -8.91
C ALA A 124 -2.84 29.46 -10.18
N GLU A 125 -2.03 29.86 -11.16
CA GLU A 125 -1.79 29.09 -12.37
C GLU A 125 -1.11 27.74 -12.09
N LYS A 126 -0.06 27.73 -11.25
CA LYS A 126 0.62 26.47 -10.85
C LYS A 126 -0.31 25.56 -10.05
N THR A 127 -1.13 26.14 -9.17
CA THR A 127 -2.17 25.44 -8.41
C THR A 127 -3.14 24.75 -9.36
N ALA A 128 -3.71 25.49 -10.32
CA ALA A 128 -4.66 24.92 -11.29
C ALA A 128 -4.04 23.78 -12.11
N ILE A 129 -2.78 23.94 -12.55
CA ILE A 129 -2.06 22.90 -13.30
C ILE A 129 -1.82 21.65 -12.45
N GLN A 130 -1.40 21.79 -11.19
CA GLN A 130 -1.14 20.66 -10.30
C GLN A 130 -2.44 19.93 -9.94
N THR A 131 -3.49 20.67 -9.61
CA THR A 131 -4.82 20.11 -9.34
C THR A 131 -5.37 19.36 -10.55
N ALA A 132 -5.27 19.93 -11.76
CA ALA A 132 -5.72 19.26 -12.98
C ALA A 132 -4.94 17.97 -13.26
N LYS A 133 -3.64 17.93 -12.96
CA LYS A 133 -2.83 16.70 -13.08
C LYS A 133 -3.24 15.64 -12.07
N ALA A 134 -3.59 16.04 -10.84
CA ALA A 134 -4.00 15.10 -9.79
C ALA A 134 -5.37 14.45 -10.09
N LEU A 135 -6.34 15.24 -10.56
CA LEU A 135 -7.75 14.84 -10.78
C LEU A 135 -7.95 13.66 -11.74
N GLY A 136 -7.01 13.41 -12.66
CA GLY A 136 -7.08 12.32 -13.63
C GLY A 136 -6.16 11.14 -13.33
N THR A 137 -5.68 11.02 -12.09
CA THR A 137 -4.63 10.04 -11.73
C THR A 137 -4.92 9.41 -10.37
N THR A 138 -4.11 8.42 -10.01
CA THR A 138 -4.16 7.78 -8.68
C THR A 138 -3.93 8.75 -7.51
N SER A 139 -3.40 9.96 -7.72
CA SER A 139 -3.34 10.98 -6.66
C SER A 139 -4.73 11.33 -6.12
N ALA A 140 -5.75 11.40 -6.98
CA ALA A 140 -7.11 11.78 -6.56
C ALA A 140 -7.81 10.70 -5.73
N THR A 141 -7.45 9.43 -5.92
CA THR A 141 -8.12 8.28 -5.29
C THR A 141 -7.30 7.67 -4.15
N LEU A 142 -5.98 7.68 -4.26
CA LEU A 142 -5.06 7.05 -3.30
C LEU A 142 -4.08 8.03 -2.66
N GLY A 143 -4.07 9.31 -3.07
CA GLY A 143 -3.07 10.26 -2.59
C GLY A 143 -1.64 9.95 -3.05
N VAL A 144 -1.44 9.05 -4.02
CA VAL A 144 -0.12 8.69 -4.53
C VAL A 144 -0.13 8.49 -6.04
N ARG A 145 0.92 8.96 -6.73
CA ARG A 145 1.10 8.75 -8.19
C ARG A 145 2.54 8.48 -8.57
N LEU A 146 2.74 7.46 -9.40
CA LEU A 146 4.04 7.14 -9.99
C LEU A 146 4.53 8.28 -10.90
N LEU A 147 5.76 8.75 -10.68
CA LEU A 147 6.43 9.72 -11.54
C LEU A 147 7.51 9.08 -12.41
N GLY A 148 8.17 8.06 -11.88
CA GLY A 148 9.15 7.29 -12.64
C GLY A 148 9.45 5.97 -11.95
N LEU A 149 9.83 4.98 -12.74
CA LEU A 149 10.20 3.65 -12.28
C LEU A 149 11.33 3.14 -13.15
N HIS A 150 12.35 2.56 -12.53
CA HIS A 150 13.37 1.79 -13.22
C HIS A 150 13.69 0.55 -12.41
N ALA A 151 13.53 -0.64 -12.99
CA ALA A 151 13.72 -1.89 -12.27
C ALA A 151 14.00 -3.05 -13.23
N PRO A 152 14.67 -4.13 -12.78
CA PRO A 152 14.83 -5.33 -13.57
C PRO A 152 13.58 -6.20 -13.50
N ARG A 153 13.32 -6.90 -14.59
CA ARG A 153 12.34 -7.97 -14.71
C ARG A 153 12.99 -9.32 -14.39
N LEU A 154 12.14 -10.32 -14.12
CA LEU A 154 12.58 -11.70 -13.85
C LEU A 154 13.34 -12.35 -15.01
N ASP A 155 13.09 -11.90 -16.24
CA ASP A 155 13.82 -12.36 -17.44
C ASP A 155 15.19 -11.68 -17.63
N GLY A 156 15.58 -10.80 -16.71
CA GLY A 156 16.85 -10.05 -16.75
C GLY A 156 16.80 -8.76 -17.60
N SER A 157 15.70 -8.48 -18.30
CA SER A 157 15.50 -7.20 -18.97
C SER A 157 15.16 -6.09 -17.97
N TRP A 158 15.28 -4.83 -18.39
CA TRP A 158 14.95 -3.67 -17.55
C TRP A 158 13.70 -2.96 -18.06
N VAL A 159 12.86 -2.52 -17.14
CA VAL A 159 11.71 -1.67 -17.42
C VAL A 159 11.99 -0.26 -16.92
N THR A 160 11.66 0.73 -17.75
CA THR A 160 11.63 2.13 -17.37
C THR A 160 10.23 2.67 -17.64
N ARG A 161 9.64 3.32 -16.64
CA ARG A 161 8.38 4.06 -16.76
C ARG A 161 8.64 5.51 -16.44
N ASP A 162 8.04 6.39 -17.23
CA ASP A 162 8.13 7.83 -17.05
C ASP A 162 6.84 8.41 -16.46
N LYS A 163 6.84 9.73 -16.29
CA LYS A 163 5.69 10.49 -15.80
C LYS A 163 4.47 10.46 -16.73
N ALA A 164 4.63 10.09 -18.00
CA ALA A 164 3.50 9.93 -18.92
C ALA A 164 2.80 8.60 -18.63
N TYR A 165 3.56 7.52 -18.45
CA TYR A 165 3.01 6.24 -17.99
C TYR A 165 2.33 6.36 -16.62
N GLY A 166 2.97 7.03 -15.66
CA GLY A 166 2.36 7.23 -14.35
C GLY A 166 1.04 8.01 -14.38
N ARG A 167 0.87 8.91 -15.37
CA ARG A 167 -0.39 9.63 -15.60
C ARG A 167 -1.46 8.81 -16.32
N SER A 168 -1.11 7.69 -16.95
CA SER A 168 -2.10 6.75 -17.49
C SER A 168 -2.64 5.77 -16.46
N LEU A 169 -2.10 5.78 -15.23
CA LEU A 169 -2.61 4.99 -14.11
C LEU A 169 -3.73 5.77 -13.40
N ASP A 170 -4.94 5.27 -13.51
CA ASP A 170 -6.18 5.94 -13.08
C ASP A 170 -6.88 5.24 -11.91
N SER A 171 -6.33 4.12 -11.45
CA SER A 171 -7.00 3.21 -10.53
C SER A 171 -6.03 2.55 -9.57
N PRO A 172 -6.48 2.18 -8.35
CA PRO A 172 -5.65 1.44 -7.40
C PRO A 172 -5.02 0.18 -7.98
N ALA A 173 -5.78 -0.56 -8.78
CA ALA A 173 -5.31 -1.78 -9.44
C ALA A 173 -4.19 -1.52 -10.45
N SER A 174 -4.24 -0.43 -11.21
CA SER A 174 -3.20 -0.10 -12.20
C SER A 174 -1.92 0.38 -11.54
N LEU A 175 -2.01 1.18 -10.47
CA LEU A 175 -0.84 1.55 -9.66
C LEU A 175 -0.23 0.34 -8.96
N SER A 176 -1.06 -0.50 -8.35
CA SER A 176 -0.62 -1.73 -7.68
C SER A 176 0.08 -2.66 -8.66
N ALA A 177 -0.45 -2.84 -9.87
CA ALA A 177 0.21 -3.64 -10.91
C ALA A 177 1.58 -3.07 -11.32
N ALA A 178 1.71 -1.75 -11.43
CA ALA A 178 3.00 -1.12 -11.75
C ALA A 178 4.02 -1.31 -10.62
N LEU A 179 3.64 -1.04 -9.37
CA LEU A 179 4.56 -1.17 -8.24
C LEU A 179 4.86 -2.64 -7.91
N ALA A 180 3.85 -3.50 -7.80
CA ALA A 180 4.04 -4.92 -7.48
C ALA A 180 4.73 -5.68 -8.62
N GLY A 181 4.34 -5.41 -9.87
CA GLY A 181 4.83 -6.13 -11.05
C GLY A 181 6.14 -5.57 -11.59
N ASP A 182 6.18 -4.27 -11.90
CA ASP A 182 7.35 -3.66 -12.56
C ASP A 182 8.46 -3.30 -11.55
N LEU A 183 8.15 -2.74 -10.37
CA LEU A 183 9.18 -2.39 -9.37
C LEU A 183 9.58 -3.57 -8.50
N LEU A 184 8.62 -4.21 -7.84
CA LEU A 184 8.86 -5.16 -6.75
C LEU A 184 8.98 -6.61 -7.22
N GLY A 185 8.68 -6.90 -8.48
CA GLY A 185 8.65 -8.26 -9.02
C GLY A 185 9.99 -9.00 -8.96
N SER A 186 11.11 -8.29 -8.88
CA SER A 186 12.46 -8.87 -8.74
C SER A 186 13.08 -8.66 -7.35
N ALA A 187 12.35 -8.07 -6.40
CA ALA A 187 12.81 -7.92 -5.02
C ALA A 187 12.74 -9.26 -4.27
N SER A 188 13.72 -9.52 -3.41
CA SER A 188 13.67 -10.69 -2.52
C SER A 188 12.61 -10.53 -1.42
N ALA A 189 12.15 -11.63 -0.83
CA ALA A 189 11.21 -11.58 0.29
C ALA A 189 11.75 -10.78 1.50
N GLY A 190 13.07 -10.82 1.74
CA GLY A 190 13.74 -10.03 2.76
C GLY A 190 13.66 -8.53 2.47
N GLN A 191 13.96 -8.14 1.23
CA GLN A 191 13.86 -6.74 0.79
C GLN A 191 12.42 -6.23 0.84
N LEU A 192 11.45 -7.03 0.38
CA LEU A 192 10.03 -6.65 0.48
C LEU A 192 9.61 -6.42 1.94
N LYS A 193 10.08 -7.26 2.87
CA LYS A 193 9.84 -7.08 4.31
C LYS A 193 10.46 -5.77 4.81
N GLN A 194 11.70 -5.46 4.42
CA GLN A 194 12.38 -4.25 4.87
C GLN A 194 11.77 -2.97 4.27
N ILE A 195 11.43 -2.97 2.97
CA ILE A 195 10.71 -1.86 2.32
C ILE A 195 9.40 -1.59 3.05
N ARG A 196 8.60 -2.63 3.29
CA ARG A 196 7.32 -2.53 4.01
C ARG A 196 7.48 -2.01 5.43
N SER A 197 8.52 -2.46 6.15
CA SER A 197 8.84 -1.96 7.49
C SER A 197 9.17 -0.47 7.46
N ARG A 198 10.11 -0.05 6.58
CA ARG A 198 10.56 1.34 6.51
C ARG A 198 9.45 2.31 6.09
N ILE A 199 8.54 1.90 5.20
CA ILE A 199 7.38 2.73 4.83
C ILE A 199 6.38 2.83 6.00
N GLY A 200 6.19 1.75 6.77
CA GLY A 200 5.40 1.80 8.00
C GLY A 200 5.98 2.77 9.02
N ASP A 201 7.28 2.67 9.27
CA ASP A 201 7.99 3.56 10.19
C ASP A 201 7.92 5.04 9.72
N LEU A 202 8.03 5.29 8.41
CA LEU A 202 7.86 6.62 7.83
C LEU A 202 6.44 7.16 8.01
N ARG A 203 5.42 6.33 7.77
CA ARG A 203 4.02 6.70 7.96
C ARG A 203 3.75 7.08 9.41
N ASP A 204 4.24 6.27 10.36
CA ASP A 204 4.07 6.51 11.78
C ASP A 204 4.82 7.80 12.23
N ALA A 205 6.02 8.03 11.69
CA ALA A 205 6.76 9.27 11.91
C ALA A 205 6.00 10.51 11.40
N LEU A 206 5.40 10.44 10.20
CA LEU A 206 4.56 11.52 9.66
C LEU A 206 3.30 11.74 10.51
N ALA A 207 2.65 10.67 10.95
CA ALA A 207 1.45 10.76 11.81
C ALA A 207 1.73 11.46 13.16
N SER A 208 2.95 11.32 13.68
CA SER A 208 3.39 12.02 14.89
C SER A 208 3.98 13.42 14.66
N THR A 209 4.19 13.83 13.41
CA THR A 209 4.83 15.11 13.08
C THR A 209 3.80 16.19 12.83
N HIS A 210 3.83 17.24 13.65
CA HIS A 210 2.92 18.41 13.52
C HIS A 210 3.61 19.66 12.97
N SER A 211 4.88 19.56 12.58
CA SER A 211 5.71 20.69 12.15
C SER A 211 5.98 20.70 10.65
N VAL A 212 5.35 19.80 9.88
CA VAL A 212 5.58 19.61 8.45
C VAL A 212 4.26 19.33 7.74
N LYS A 213 4.08 19.89 6.54
CA LYS A 213 3.11 19.41 5.54
C LYS A 213 3.76 19.28 4.19
N LEU A 214 3.58 18.12 3.56
CA LEU A 214 4.16 17.82 2.27
C LEU A 214 3.21 18.24 1.16
N PHE A 215 3.74 18.99 0.19
CA PHE A 215 3.01 19.31 -1.03
C PHE A 215 3.92 19.05 -2.22
N SER A 216 3.46 18.23 -3.16
CA SER A 216 4.25 17.80 -4.31
C SER A 216 5.59 17.14 -3.95
N ALA A 217 5.77 16.68 -2.70
CA ALA A 217 6.90 15.86 -2.31
C ALA A 217 6.73 14.43 -2.87
N SER A 218 7.83 13.71 -2.94
CA SER A 218 7.84 12.32 -3.40
C SER A 218 8.39 11.38 -2.32
N ILE A 219 7.90 10.15 -2.32
CA ILE A 219 8.57 9.00 -1.72
C ILE A 219 9.38 8.28 -2.81
N LEU A 220 10.65 8.07 -2.54
CA LEU A 220 11.53 7.19 -3.28
C LEU A 220 11.54 5.82 -2.62
N ILE A 221 11.29 4.77 -3.40
CA ILE A 221 11.30 3.37 -2.96
C ILE A 221 12.28 2.61 -3.84
N GLY A 222 13.34 2.06 -3.27
CA GLY A 222 14.37 1.38 -4.04
C GLY A 222 15.04 0.25 -3.29
N TYR A 223 15.77 -0.56 -4.05
CA TYR A 223 16.57 -1.68 -3.54
C TYR A 223 17.66 -2.09 -4.54
N ALA A 224 18.68 -2.80 -4.07
CA ALA A 224 19.71 -3.40 -4.92
C ALA A 224 19.26 -4.80 -5.40
N PRO A 225 18.97 -5.02 -6.70
CA PRO A 225 18.52 -6.32 -7.18
C PRO A 225 19.59 -7.40 -6.95
N GLY A 226 19.20 -8.52 -6.31
CA GLY A 226 20.14 -9.58 -5.91
C GLY A 226 21.03 -9.24 -4.70
N GLY A 227 20.83 -8.07 -4.08
CA GLY A 227 21.45 -7.67 -2.83
C GLY A 227 20.85 -8.39 -1.61
N CYS A 228 21.33 -8.03 -0.42
CA CYS A 228 20.83 -8.53 0.84
C CYS A 228 19.47 -7.88 1.20
N ALA A 229 18.86 -8.36 2.29
CA ALA A 229 17.57 -7.85 2.75
C ALA A 229 17.60 -6.34 3.05
N ASP A 230 18.72 -5.83 3.54
CA ASP A 230 18.87 -4.45 4.02
C ASP A 230 19.32 -3.46 2.95
N ASP A 231 19.66 -3.93 1.75
CA ASP A 231 20.01 -3.10 0.59
C ASP A 231 18.75 -2.47 -0.02
N VAL A 232 18.05 -1.68 0.79
CA VAL A 232 16.79 -1.00 0.47
C VAL A 232 16.85 0.45 0.90
N THR A 233 16.17 1.31 0.13
CA THR A 233 16.04 2.74 0.38
C THR A 233 14.57 3.12 0.36
N VAL A 234 14.16 3.87 1.37
CA VAL A 234 12.88 4.56 1.45
C VAL A 234 13.17 5.97 1.93
N ALA A 235 12.85 6.99 1.12
CA ALA A 235 13.15 8.37 1.46
C ALA A 235 12.11 9.36 0.91
N LEU A 236 11.89 10.45 1.62
CA LEU A 236 11.16 11.61 1.13
C LEU A 236 12.10 12.57 0.41
N VAL A 237 11.62 13.16 -0.69
CA VAL A 237 12.37 14.15 -1.49
C VAL A 237 11.44 15.24 -2.04
N ASP A 238 12.05 16.29 -2.60
CA ASP A 238 11.42 17.38 -3.34
C ASP A 238 10.50 18.30 -2.48
N PHE A 239 11.10 18.95 -1.49
CA PHE A 239 10.38 19.75 -0.49
C PHE A 239 10.09 21.21 -0.91
N ALA A 240 10.37 21.59 -2.16
CA ALA A 240 10.24 22.97 -2.63
C ALA A 240 8.87 23.64 -2.39
N ASN A 241 7.79 22.87 -2.39
CA ASN A 241 6.43 23.37 -2.11
C ASN A 241 5.92 22.97 -0.73
N SER A 242 6.71 22.23 0.06
CA SER A 242 6.31 21.76 1.37
C SER A 242 6.42 22.87 2.41
N LEU A 243 5.58 22.77 3.45
CA LEU A 243 5.57 23.69 4.59
C LEU A 243 6.29 23.04 5.77
N CYS A 244 6.97 23.86 6.56
CA CYS A 244 7.61 23.45 7.80
C CYS A 244 7.43 24.53 8.88
N GLY A 245 7.75 24.21 10.13
CA GLY A 245 7.60 25.13 11.27
C GLY A 245 8.40 26.44 11.16
N VAL A 246 9.34 26.54 10.21
CA VAL A 246 10.09 27.77 9.90
C VAL A 246 9.37 28.65 8.86
N THR A 247 8.56 28.05 8.00
CA THR A 247 7.89 28.72 6.86
C THR A 247 6.40 28.94 7.08
N ALA A 248 5.87 28.54 8.24
CA ALA A 248 4.47 28.70 8.63
C ALA A 248 4.35 29.74 9.76
N ASP A 249 3.40 30.67 9.63
CA ASP A 249 3.14 31.74 10.61
C ASP A 249 2.52 31.25 11.93
N ASP A 250 2.22 29.95 12.07
CA ASP A 250 1.41 29.40 13.17
C ASP A 250 2.13 28.28 13.96
N SER A 251 1.84 28.22 15.25
CA SER A 251 2.30 27.17 16.16
C SER A 251 1.63 25.83 15.80
N SER A 252 2.39 24.99 15.10
CA SER A 252 2.04 23.65 14.56
C SER A 252 1.08 23.66 13.35
N LEU A 253 1.54 23.05 12.26
CA LEU A 253 0.78 22.90 11.01
C LEU A 253 -0.33 21.83 11.10
N GLY A 254 -0.34 21.04 12.17
CA GLY A 254 -1.13 19.82 12.30
C GLY A 254 -0.51 18.64 11.54
N VAL A 255 -1.15 17.46 11.63
CA VAL A 255 -0.70 16.24 10.91
C VAL A 255 -0.99 16.37 9.41
N ASP A 256 -0.10 15.82 8.59
CA ASP A 256 -0.30 15.64 7.16
C ASP A 256 -1.04 14.32 6.85
N HIS A 257 -2.36 14.32 7.11
CA HIS A 257 -3.21 13.15 6.90
C HIS A 257 -3.17 12.66 5.43
N ASP A 258 -3.13 13.58 4.47
CA ASP A 258 -3.08 13.23 3.04
C ASP A 258 -1.86 12.34 2.71
N SER A 259 -0.68 12.68 3.26
CA SER A 259 0.53 11.89 3.08
C SER A 259 0.51 10.58 3.88
N VAL A 260 -0.06 10.58 5.10
CA VAL A 260 -0.21 9.38 5.92
C VAL A 260 -1.09 8.33 5.23
N ASP A 261 -2.24 8.76 4.72
CA ASP A 261 -3.19 7.89 4.00
C ASP A 261 -2.57 7.36 2.69
N ALA A 262 -1.85 8.22 1.96
CA ALA A 262 -1.13 7.84 0.76
C ALA A 262 -0.09 6.73 1.01
N LEU A 263 0.63 6.80 2.12
CA LEU A 263 1.57 5.73 2.50
C LEU A 263 0.85 4.44 2.91
N GLY A 264 -0.36 4.53 3.47
CA GLY A 264 -1.26 3.38 3.67
C GLY A 264 -1.53 2.64 2.36
N ALA A 265 -1.92 3.37 1.31
CA ALA A 265 -2.18 2.77 0.00
C ALA A 265 -0.92 2.12 -0.64
N VAL A 266 0.26 2.70 -0.40
CA VAL A 266 1.54 2.10 -0.83
C VAL A 266 1.85 0.82 -0.05
N LEU A 267 1.60 0.80 1.26
CA LEU A 267 1.76 -0.39 2.10
C LEU A 267 0.85 -1.53 1.64
N ASP A 268 -0.42 -1.24 1.35
CA ASP A 268 -1.36 -2.23 0.82
C ASP A 268 -0.87 -2.84 -0.50
N THR A 269 -0.28 -2.00 -1.36
CA THR A 269 0.33 -2.45 -2.62
C THR A 269 1.53 -3.37 -2.39
N ILE A 270 2.39 -3.05 -1.41
CA ILE A 270 3.55 -3.88 -1.08
C ILE A 270 3.11 -5.18 -0.42
N ASP A 271 2.12 -5.15 0.45
CA ASP A 271 1.57 -6.35 1.06
C ASP A 271 0.92 -7.24 -0.03
N ALA A 272 0.21 -6.67 -1.00
CA ALA A 272 -0.26 -7.42 -2.17
C ALA A 272 0.90 -8.04 -2.99
N ALA A 273 2.02 -7.31 -3.16
CA ALA A 273 3.21 -7.82 -3.82
C ALA A 273 3.88 -8.97 -3.03
N ARG A 274 3.99 -8.83 -1.70
CA ARG A 274 4.56 -9.82 -0.77
C ARG A 274 3.79 -11.13 -0.76
N HIS A 275 2.47 -11.04 -0.84
CA HIS A 275 1.61 -12.20 -0.75
C HIS A 275 1.29 -12.84 -2.11
N GLY A 276 1.65 -12.18 -3.23
CA GLY A 276 1.45 -12.68 -4.58
C GLY A 276 -0.01 -12.62 -5.06
N TYR A 277 -0.86 -11.85 -4.36
CA TYR A 277 -2.28 -11.68 -4.68
C TYR A 277 -2.77 -10.27 -4.35
N THR A 278 -3.86 -9.85 -5.00
CA THR A 278 -4.61 -8.62 -4.70
C THR A 278 -6.02 -8.99 -4.23
N ILE A 279 -6.57 -8.25 -3.26
CA ILE A 279 -7.94 -8.36 -2.75
C ILE A 279 -8.68 -7.06 -3.06
N GLY A 280 -9.98 -7.13 -3.35
CA GLY A 280 -10.83 -5.93 -3.52
C GLY A 280 -11.17 -5.60 -4.97
N ARG A 281 -10.80 -6.45 -5.93
CA ARG A 281 -11.42 -6.40 -7.26
C ARG A 281 -12.87 -6.89 -7.13
N ALA A 282 -13.83 -6.03 -7.48
CA ALA A 282 -15.20 -6.46 -7.66
C ALA A 282 -15.26 -7.53 -8.77
N PRO A 283 -15.81 -8.72 -8.49
CA PRO A 283 -15.96 -9.75 -9.51
C PRO A 283 -16.93 -9.29 -10.61
N VAL A 284 -16.73 -9.79 -11.82
CA VAL A 284 -17.64 -9.58 -12.97
C VAL A 284 -18.32 -10.90 -13.34
N ASP A 285 -19.40 -10.84 -14.13
CA ASP A 285 -20.16 -12.03 -14.56
C ASP A 285 -19.26 -13.18 -15.10
N ALA A 286 -18.21 -12.83 -15.83
CA ALA A 286 -17.25 -13.81 -16.37
C ALA A 286 -16.47 -14.59 -15.28
N ASP A 287 -16.36 -14.06 -14.07
CA ASP A 287 -15.68 -14.71 -12.93
C ASP A 287 -16.60 -15.72 -12.22
N ALA A 288 -17.92 -15.64 -12.41
CA ALA A 288 -18.91 -16.33 -11.58
C ALA A 288 -18.79 -17.86 -11.62
N ALA A 289 -18.56 -18.45 -12.80
CA ALA A 289 -18.38 -19.89 -12.93
C ALA A 289 -17.13 -20.39 -12.18
N ALA A 290 -16.03 -19.65 -12.26
CA ALA A 290 -14.77 -20.01 -11.60
C ALA A 290 -14.87 -19.81 -10.08
N LEU A 291 -15.56 -18.77 -9.61
CA LEU A 291 -15.84 -18.56 -8.20
C LEU A 291 -16.73 -19.65 -7.61
N ALA A 292 -17.83 -20.01 -8.30
CA ALA A 292 -18.72 -21.08 -7.88
C ALA A 292 -17.98 -22.42 -7.81
N ALA A 293 -17.13 -22.73 -8.79
CA ALA A 293 -16.29 -23.92 -8.77
C ALA A 293 -15.35 -23.93 -7.54
N LEU A 294 -14.64 -22.82 -7.29
CA LEU A 294 -13.75 -22.69 -6.14
C LEU A 294 -14.48 -22.90 -4.80
N VAL A 295 -15.65 -22.28 -4.62
CA VAL A 295 -16.46 -22.44 -3.41
C VAL A 295 -16.85 -23.91 -3.22
N ASN A 296 -17.41 -24.54 -4.26
CA ASN A 296 -17.86 -25.93 -4.17
C ASN A 296 -16.69 -26.89 -3.90
N ASP A 297 -15.53 -26.69 -4.54
CA ASP A 297 -14.33 -27.53 -4.34
C ASP A 297 -13.78 -27.42 -2.91
N VAL A 298 -13.86 -26.23 -2.30
CA VAL A 298 -13.43 -26.03 -0.91
C VAL A 298 -14.44 -26.64 0.07
N TYR A 299 -15.74 -26.39 -0.12
CA TYR A 299 -16.78 -26.82 0.79
C TYR A 299 -17.05 -28.33 0.75
N VAL A 300 -16.95 -28.99 -0.41
CA VAL A 300 -17.14 -30.45 -0.50
C VAL A 300 -16.12 -31.22 0.35
N VAL A 301 -14.92 -30.67 0.54
CA VAL A 301 -13.91 -31.24 1.43
C VAL A 301 -14.15 -30.81 2.87
N ALA A 302 -14.41 -29.52 3.12
CA ALA A 302 -14.55 -28.95 4.46
C ALA A 302 -15.82 -29.41 5.20
N GLU A 303 -16.86 -29.81 4.47
CA GLU A 303 -18.17 -30.20 4.98
C GLU A 303 -18.51 -31.66 4.64
N ARG A 304 -17.48 -32.47 4.39
CA ARG A 304 -17.64 -33.90 4.11
C ARG A 304 -18.44 -34.58 5.23
N GLY A 305 -19.54 -35.24 4.84
CA GLY A 305 -20.43 -35.95 5.76
C GLY A 305 -21.51 -35.07 6.39
N LEU A 306 -21.62 -33.79 6.03
CA LEU A 306 -22.74 -32.94 6.45
C LEU A 306 -23.89 -32.96 5.46
N TRP A 307 -23.57 -32.97 4.16
CA TRP A 307 -24.53 -32.88 3.06
C TRP A 307 -24.54 -34.14 2.21
N GLN A 308 -25.71 -34.44 1.65
CA GLN A 308 -25.89 -35.52 0.67
C GLN A 308 -24.95 -35.37 -0.53
N GLN A 309 -24.58 -36.51 -1.11
CA GLN A 309 -23.71 -36.55 -2.28
C GLN A 309 -24.29 -35.71 -3.43
N GLY A 310 -23.46 -34.82 -3.98
CA GLY A 310 -23.84 -33.96 -5.11
C GLY A 310 -24.44 -32.61 -4.70
N PHE A 311 -24.62 -32.34 -3.40
CA PHE A 311 -25.00 -31.01 -2.93
C PHE A 311 -23.94 -29.97 -3.32
N GLN A 312 -24.41 -28.86 -3.91
CA GLN A 312 -23.57 -27.71 -4.25
C GLN A 312 -23.89 -26.58 -3.28
N ARG A 313 -22.85 -25.97 -2.71
CA ARG A 313 -23.00 -24.86 -1.77
C ARG A 313 -23.51 -23.60 -2.46
N THR A 314 -23.15 -23.43 -3.74
CA THR A 314 -23.60 -22.35 -4.60
C THR A 314 -23.53 -22.72 -6.08
N THR A 315 -24.14 -21.91 -6.95
CA THR A 315 -24.09 -22.05 -8.41
C THR A 315 -23.53 -20.81 -9.09
N ALA A 316 -23.09 -20.92 -10.34
CA ALA A 316 -22.64 -19.75 -11.11
C ALA A 316 -23.73 -18.68 -11.22
N VAL A 317 -25.00 -19.10 -11.39
CA VAL A 317 -26.16 -18.19 -11.47
C VAL A 317 -26.35 -17.40 -10.17
N GLU A 318 -26.18 -18.04 -9.02
CA GLU A 318 -26.27 -17.34 -7.73
C GLU A 318 -25.13 -16.33 -7.57
N ILE A 319 -23.90 -16.69 -7.92
CA ILE A 319 -22.75 -15.77 -7.87
C ILE A 319 -22.95 -14.59 -8.83
N GLU A 320 -23.44 -14.84 -10.05
CA GLU A 320 -23.79 -13.76 -10.99
C GLU A 320 -24.86 -12.82 -10.40
N GLY A 321 -25.88 -13.36 -9.75
CA GLY A 321 -26.89 -12.53 -9.09
C GLY A 321 -26.31 -11.65 -7.99
N LEU A 322 -25.39 -12.19 -7.17
CA LEU A 322 -24.66 -11.41 -6.17
C LEU A 322 -23.79 -10.32 -6.83
N ILE A 323 -23.10 -10.63 -7.93
CA ILE A 323 -22.27 -9.66 -8.68
C ILE A 323 -23.12 -8.52 -9.24
N ARG A 324 -24.31 -8.84 -9.75
CA ARG A 324 -25.25 -7.86 -10.33
C ARG A 324 -26.01 -7.05 -9.28
N GLY A 325 -25.90 -7.42 -8.00
CA GLY A 325 -26.54 -6.72 -6.89
C GLY A 325 -27.99 -7.15 -6.65
N ASP A 326 -28.38 -8.37 -7.02
CA ASP A 326 -29.72 -8.94 -6.72
C ASP A 326 -29.99 -8.99 -5.21
N LYS A 327 -28.91 -8.99 -4.40
CA LYS A 327 -28.93 -8.81 -2.95
C LYS A 327 -28.14 -7.55 -2.58
N PRO A 328 -28.77 -6.36 -2.53
CA PRO A 328 -28.07 -5.09 -2.35
C PRO A 328 -27.35 -4.96 -1.00
N GLU A 329 -27.73 -5.77 -0.02
CA GLU A 329 -27.07 -5.89 1.27
C GLU A 329 -25.83 -6.78 1.25
N THR A 330 -25.50 -7.43 0.13
CA THR A 330 -24.37 -8.37 0.02
C THR A 330 -23.39 -7.92 -1.06
N GLN A 331 -22.10 -7.94 -0.73
CA GLN A 331 -21.00 -7.69 -1.63
C GLN A 331 -20.06 -8.91 -1.67
N VAL A 332 -19.59 -9.27 -2.86
CA VAL A 332 -18.55 -10.29 -3.03
C VAL A 332 -17.20 -9.61 -3.18
N LEU A 333 -16.22 -10.06 -2.39
CA LEU A 333 -14.82 -9.70 -2.53
C LEU A 333 -14.03 -10.89 -3.06
N MET A 334 -13.20 -10.65 -4.07
CA MET A 334 -12.37 -11.67 -4.71
C MET A 334 -10.88 -11.37 -4.51
N ALA A 335 -10.10 -12.44 -4.35
CA ALA A 335 -8.65 -12.41 -4.41
C ALA A 335 -8.15 -13.00 -5.72
N VAL A 336 -7.23 -12.30 -6.40
CA VAL A 336 -6.60 -12.76 -7.64
C VAL A 336 -5.08 -12.74 -7.52
N GLY A 337 -4.43 -13.74 -8.11
CA GLY A 337 -2.97 -13.84 -8.15
C GLY A 337 -2.34 -12.79 -9.07
N ASN A 338 -1.09 -12.42 -8.79
CA ASN A 338 -0.37 -11.41 -9.56
C ASN A 338 0.30 -11.96 -10.84
N ALA A 339 0.16 -13.25 -11.13
CA ALA A 339 0.65 -13.85 -12.37
C ALA A 339 -0.09 -13.28 -13.59
N SER A 340 0.50 -13.36 -14.80
CA SER A 340 -0.10 -12.83 -16.03
C SER A 340 -1.52 -13.34 -16.30
N ALA A 341 -1.83 -14.57 -15.88
CA ALA A 341 -3.16 -15.18 -16.01
C ALA A 341 -4.17 -14.74 -14.94
N ARG A 342 -3.75 -13.98 -13.92
CA ARG A 342 -4.54 -13.53 -12.76
C ARG A 342 -5.52 -14.59 -12.22
N PRO A 343 -5.01 -15.74 -11.76
CA PRO A 343 -5.87 -16.82 -11.30
C PRO A 343 -6.70 -16.35 -10.09
N ILE A 344 -7.94 -16.81 -9.99
CA ILE A 344 -8.77 -16.59 -8.80
C ILE A 344 -8.21 -17.45 -7.67
N LEU A 345 -7.81 -16.81 -6.57
CA LEU A 345 -7.19 -17.45 -5.42
C LEU A 345 -8.11 -17.52 -4.20
N GLY A 346 -9.15 -16.69 -4.15
CA GLY A 346 -10.08 -16.71 -3.05
C GLY A 346 -11.33 -15.85 -3.25
N ILE A 347 -12.32 -16.09 -2.42
CA ILE A 347 -13.60 -15.40 -2.38
C ILE A 347 -14.07 -15.29 -0.93
N ILE A 348 -14.73 -14.19 -0.61
CA ILE A 348 -15.53 -13.99 0.60
C ILE A 348 -16.76 -13.17 0.24
N ALA A 349 -17.92 -13.54 0.78
CA ALA A 349 -19.13 -12.73 0.69
C ALA A 349 -19.30 -11.98 2.01
N VAL A 350 -19.56 -10.68 1.93
CA VAL A 350 -19.81 -9.82 3.08
C VAL A 350 -21.21 -9.22 2.94
N SER A 351 -21.99 -9.26 4.01
CA SER A 351 -23.40 -8.88 4.01
C SER A 351 -23.71 -7.97 5.19
N ARG A 352 -24.71 -7.09 5.05
CA ARG A 352 -25.34 -6.39 6.17
C ARG A 352 -26.58 -7.13 6.60
N VAL A 353 -26.65 -7.54 7.86
CA VAL A 353 -27.80 -8.26 8.42
C VAL A 353 -28.29 -7.61 9.71
N ASP A 354 -29.53 -7.90 10.08
CA ASP A 354 -30.07 -7.54 11.39
C ASP A 354 -29.91 -8.76 12.33
N TYR A 355 -29.22 -8.57 13.44
CA TYR A 355 -28.97 -9.60 14.46
C TYR A 355 -29.26 -9.02 15.84
N ASP A 356 -30.19 -9.65 16.57
CA ASP A 356 -30.65 -9.22 17.90
C ASP A 356 -31.10 -7.74 17.97
N GLY A 357 -31.68 -7.23 16.87
CA GLY A 357 -32.15 -5.86 16.74
C GLY A 357 -31.08 -4.84 16.31
N ASP A 358 -29.82 -5.25 16.18
CA ASP A 358 -28.71 -4.41 15.73
C ASP A 358 -28.30 -4.71 14.28
N ARG A 359 -27.79 -3.69 13.59
CA ARG A 359 -27.17 -3.85 12.26
C ARG A 359 -25.75 -4.34 12.42
N VAL A 360 -25.46 -5.51 11.89
CA VAL A 360 -24.14 -6.13 11.95
C VAL A 360 -23.64 -6.47 10.55
N GLY A 361 -22.32 -6.48 10.38
CA GLY A 361 -21.69 -7.11 9.23
C GLY A 361 -21.69 -8.62 9.44
N GLU A 362 -21.93 -9.40 8.40
CA GLU A 362 -21.73 -10.84 8.36
C GLU A 362 -20.76 -11.16 7.23
N PHE A 363 -19.83 -12.09 7.44
CA PHE A 363 -19.13 -12.70 6.33
C PHE A 363 -19.42 -14.20 6.23
N GLY A 364 -19.46 -14.67 4.99
CA GLY A 364 -19.65 -16.07 4.64
C GLY A 364 -18.93 -16.41 3.35
N MET A 365 -19.17 -17.62 2.84
CA MET A 365 -18.60 -18.09 1.56
C MET A 365 -17.06 -17.92 1.48
N LEU A 366 -16.37 -18.04 2.62
CA LEU A 366 -14.92 -17.91 2.65
C LEU A 366 -14.29 -19.16 2.03
N ALA A 367 -13.72 -19.02 0.84
CA ALA A 367 -13.01 -20.08 0.15
C ALA A 367 -11.65 -19.60 -0.36
N VAL A 368 -10.61 -20.41 -0.15
CA VAL A 368 -9.24 -20.16 -0.60
C VAL A 368 -8.73 -21.35 -1.40
N ALA A 369 -8.21 -21.06 -2.59
CA ALA A 369 -7.65 -22.04 -3.51
C ALA A 369 -6.55 -22.85 -2.80
N PRO A 370 -6.48 -24.18 -2.96
CA PRO A 370 -5.49 -25.03 -2.30
C PRO A 370 -4.04 -24.55 -2.44
N ALA A 371 -3.67 -24.06 -3.64
CA ALA A 371 -2.34 -23.55 -3.93
C ALA A 371 -1.98 -22.24 -3.19
N ALA A 372 -2.97 -21.53 -2.65
CA ALA A 372 -2.79 -20.27 -1.90
C ALA A 372 -3.06 -20.44 -0.39
N ARG A 373 -3.25 -21.67 0.10
CA ARG A 373 -3.43 -21.95 1.54
C ARG A 373 -2.12 -21.69 2.29
N SER A 374 -2.22 -21.25 3.54
CA SER A 374 -1.09 -20.92 4.42
C SER A 374 -0.26 -19.69 4.02
N ALA A 375 -0.68 -18.93 2.99
CA ALA A 375 -0.05 -17.66 2.59
C ALA A 375 -0.60 -16.43 3.34
N GLY A 376 -1.49 -16.63 4.33
CA GLY A 376 -2.20 -15.54 5.01
C GLY A 376 -3.49 -15.06 4.32
N LEU A 377 -3.80 -15.57 3.12
CA LEU A 377 -4.93 -15.12 2.30
C LEU A 377 -6.29 -15.21 3.00
N GLY A 378 -6.54 -16.29 3.76
CA GLY A 378 -7.79 -16.41 4.51
C GLY A 378 -7.99 -15.30 5.54
N ARG A 379 -6.91 -14.92 6.25
CA ARG A 379 -6.94 -13.80 7.20
C ARG A 379 -7.15 -12.48 6.48
N ALA A 380 -6.42 -12.26 5.38
CA ALA A 380 -6.52 -11.03 4.59
C ALA A 380 -7.91 -10.82 3.98
N LEU A 381 -8.60 -11.89 3.55
CA LEU A 381 -9.99 -11.82 3.10
C LEU A 381 -10.95 -11.41 4.23
N ILE A 382 -10.75 -11.94 5.44
CA ILE A 382 -11.54 -11.56 6.62
C ILE A 382 -11.30 -10.10 6.98
N ASP A 383 -10.04 -9.67 7.07
CA ASP A 383 -9.70 -8.27 7.38
C ASP A 383 -10.30 -7.31 6.33
N ALA A 384 -10.28 -7.68 5.05
CA ALA A 384 -10.92 -6.90 3.97
C ALA A 384 -12.45 -6.84 4.09
N ALA A 385 -13.10 -7.94 4.50
CA ALA A 385 -14.54 -7.95 4.75
C ALA A 385 -14.92 -7.09 5.97
N GLU A 386 -14.14 -7.16 7.05
CA GLU A 386 -14.29 -6.32 8.25
C GLU A 386 -14.21 -4.83 7.89
N ALA A 387 -13.14 -4.43 7.18
CA ALA A 387 -12.95 -3.06 6.73
C ALA A 387 -14.08 -2.59 5.79
N HIS A 388 -14.49 -3.44 4.83
CA HIS A 388 -15.56 -3.12 3.89
C HIS A 388 -16.90 -2.89 4.59
N ALA A 389 -17.28 -3.76 5.52
CA ALA A 389 -18.54 -3.64 6.24
C ALA A 389 -18.57 -2.36 7.10
N ALA A 390 -17.48 -2.08 7.82
CA ALA A 390 -17.35 -0.87 8.62
C ALA A 390 -17.46 0.40 7.74
N ALA A 391 -16.71 0.45 6.64
CA ALA A 391 -16.69 1.63 5.76
C ALA A 391 -18.01 1.84 4.99
N THR A 392 -18.65 0.75 4.54
CA THR A 392 -19.83 0.84 3.66
C THR A 392 -21.13 0.98 4.44
N TRP A 393 -21.24 0.34 5.60
CA TRP A 393 -22.49 0.28 6.37
C TRP A 393 -22.40 0.88 7.77
N GLY A 394 -21.22 1.31 8.22
CA GLY A 394 -21.04 1.91 9.54
C GLY A 394 -21.32 0.95 10.70
N VAL A 395 -21.17 -0.36 10.47
CA VAL A 395 -21.39 -1.39 11.50
C VAL A 395 -20.17 -1.49 12.41
N SER A 396 -20.39 -1.61 13.72
CA SER A 396 -19.34 -1.78 14.72
C SER A 396 -19.10 -3.25 15.10
N THR A 397 -19.91 -4.18 14.58
CA THR A 397 -19.85 -5.60 14.90
C THR A 397 -19.82 -6.42 13.62
N MET A 398 -18.93 -7.42 13.59
CA MET A 398 -18.86 -8.43 12.54
C MET A 398 -19.25 -9.80 13.09
N MET A 399 -19.99 -10.57 12.30
CA MET A 399 -20.38 -11.94 12.60
C MET A 399 -19.98 -12.94 11.52
N LEU A 400 -19.91 -14.21 11.90
CA LEU A 400 -19.84 -15.36 10.99
C LEU A 400 -20.62 -16.52 11.60
N GLU A 401 -20.97 -17.49 10.75
CA GLU A 401 -21.63 -18.72 11.17
C GLU A 401 -20.79 -19.95 10.87
N LEU A 402 -20.67 -20.82 11.87
CA LEU A 402 -19.98 -22.09 11.74
C LEU A 402 -20.98 -23.25 11.88
N LEU A 403 -21.13 -24.04 10.83
CA LEU A 403 -21.94 -25.26 10.82
C LEU A 403 -21.15 -26.44 11.38
N THR A 404 -21.72 -27.15 12.36
CA THR A 404 -21.12 -28.34 13.00
C THR A 404 -22.15 -29.45 13.22
N PRO A 405 -21.79 -30.74 13.08
CA PRO A 405 -22.69 -31.85 13.36
C PRO A 405 -22.93 -32.04 14.86
N ARG A 406 -24.15 -32.46 15.24
CA ARG A 406 -24.51 -32.74 16.64
C ARG A 406 -23.86 -34.03 17.17
N ASN A 407 -23.76 -35.02 16.30
CA ASN A 407 -23.52 -36.41 16.69
C ASN A 407 -22.04 -36.84 16.59
N PHE A 408 -21.16 -35.98 16.07
CA PHE A 408 -19.73 -36.26 15.97
C PHE A 408 -18.89 -34.99 15.91
N VAL A 409 -17.58 -35.11 16.10
CA VAL A 409 -16.64 -33.99 16.06
C VAL A 409 -15.89 -33.98 14.74
N MET A 410 -15.88 -32.83 14.07
CA MET A 410 -15.04 -32.60 12.89
C MET A 410 -13.74 -31.87 13.29
N PRO A 411 -12.56 -32.51 13.15
CA PRO A 411 -11.28 -31.90 13.56
C PRO A 411 -11.01 -30.53 12.92
N ASP A 412 -11.41 -30.34 11.66
CA ASP A 412 -11.19 -29.07 10.96
C ASP A 412 -12.11 -27.95 11.48
N LYS A 413 -13.34 -28.27 11.92
CA LYS A 413 -14.22 -27.29 12.56
C LYS A 413 -13.67 -26.88 13.93
N VAL A 414 -13.07 -27.81 14.69
CA VAL A 414 -12.37 -27.47 15.95
C VAL A 414 -11.18 -26.52 15.70
N LYS A 415 -10.42 -26.72 14.62
CA LYS A 415 -9.34 -25.80 14.22
C LYS A 415 -9.90 -24.42 13.84
N LEU A 416 -10.98 -24.38 13.08
CA LEU A 416 -11.64 -23.12 12.68
C LEU A 416 -12.15 -22.35 13.90
N THR A 417 -12.81 -23.01 14.86
CA THR A 417 -13.21 -22.38 16.12
C THR A 417 -12.02 -21.72 16.81
N LYS A 418 -10.90 -22.44 16.99
CA LYS A 418 -9.68 -21.87 17.60
C LYS A 418 -9.13 -20.69 16.80
N TRP A 419 -9.15 -20.79 15.47
CA TRP A 419 -8.66 -19.73 14.60
C TRP A 419 -9.52 -18.48 14.75
N TYR A 420 -10.84 -18.56 14.58
CA TYR A 420 -11.75 -17.42 14.74
C TYR A 420 -11.65 -16.78 16.13
N THR A 421 -11.53 -17.58 17.20
CA THR A 421 -11.29 -17.06 18.54
C THR A 421 -9.98 -16.28 18.64
N ALA A 422 -8.89 -16.76 18.02
CA ALA A 422 -7.64 -16.02 17.94
C ALA A 422 -7.73 -14.73 17.10
N LEU A 423 -8.72 -14.63 16.19
CA LEU A 423 -9.03 -13.41 15.42
C LEU A 423 -9.89 -12.40 16.21
N GLY A 424 -10.33 -12.75 17.43
CA GLY A 424 -11.16 -11.92 18.29
C GLY A 424 -12.66 -12.23 18.24
N TYR A 425 -13.07 -13.30 17.57
CA TYR A 425 -14.48 -13.72 17.52
C TYR A 425 -14.87 -14.56 18.73
N THR A 426 -16.00 -14.24 19.35
CA THR A 426 -16.55 -14.96 20.50
C THR A 426 -17.78 -15.77 20.07
N PRO A 427 -17.83 -17.09 20.34
CA PRO A 427 -18.98 -17.91 20.00
C PRO A 427 -20.20 -17.61 20.89
N CYS A 428 -21.37 -17.59 20.28
CA CYS A 428 -22.67 -17.62 20.92
C CYS A 428 -23.12 -19.07 21.18
N ALA A 429 -24.30 -19.24 21.78
CA ALA A 429 -24.90 -20.57 21.93
C ALA A 429 -25.21 -21.19 20.56
N PRO A 430 -24.94 -22.49 20.35
CA PRO A 430 -25.36 -23.19 19.15
C PRO A 430 -26.89 -23.18 19.00
N MET A 431 -27.36 -23.08 17.75
CA MET A 431 -28.77 -23.09 17.40
C MET A 431 -29.07 -24.20 16.39
N PRO A 432 -30.24 -24.85 16.47
CA PRO A 432 -30.67 -25.84 15.50
C PRO A 432 -30.68 -25.27 14.07
N PHE A 433 -30.09 -25.99 13.12
CA PHE A 433 -30.04 -25.57 11.72
C PHE A 433 -31.44 -25.47 11.10
N GLU A 434 -32.33 -26.38 11.47
CA GLU A 434 -33.72 -26.47 11.01
C GLU A 434 -34.56 -25.25 11.36
N ASP A 435 -34.21 -24.52 12.42
CA ASP A 435 -34.90 -23.28 12.80
C ASP A 435 -34.56 -22.12 11.84
N LYS A 436 -33.36 -22.16 11.22
CA LYS A 436 -32.89 -21.10 10.32
C LYS A 436 -33.14 -21.42 8.85
N LEU A 437 -32.85 -22.65 8.40
CA LEU A 437 -32.89 -23.04 7.00
C LEU A 437 -33.66 -24.36 6.79
N PRO A 438 -34.96 -24.42 7.15
CA PRO A 438 -35.76 -25.65 7.06
C PRO A 438 -35.81 -26.23 5.64
N GLN A 439 -35.72 -25.38 4.62
CA GLN A 439 -35.72 -25.78 3.21
C GLN A 439 -34.47 -26.59 2.80
N LEU A 440 -33.38 -26.50 3.57
CA LEU A 440 -32.14 -27.22 3.27
C LEU A 440 -32.00 -28.52 4.07
N VAL A 441 -32.84 -28.74 5.08
CA VAL A 441 -32.84 -29.95 5.92
C VAL A 441 -32.94 -31.24 5.10
N PRO A 442 -33.77 -31.34 4.03
CA PRO A 442 -33.85 -32.56 3.22
C PRO A 442 -32.55 -32.97 2.52
N PHE A 443 -31.55 -32.08 2.44
CA PHE A 443 -30.25 -32.34 1.79
C PHE A 443 -29.14 -32.69 2.78
N LEU A 444 -29.43 -32.73 4.08
CA LEU A 444 -28.46 -33.09 5.11
C LEU A 444 -28.30 -34.62 5.21
N ASP A 445 -27.06 -35.06 5.47
CA ASP A 445 -26.75 -36.45 5.85
C ASP A 445 -26.72 -36.65 7.37
N THR A 446 -26.71 -35.56 8.14
CA THR A 446 -26.69 -35.56 9.61
C THR A 446 -27.35 -34.30 10.17
N GLU A 447 -27.82 -34.38 11.41
CA GLU A 447 -28.25 -33.20 12.17
C GLU A 447 -27.05 -32.31 12.48
N VAL A 448 -27.25 -31.01 12.32
CA VAL A 448 -26.23 -29.96 12.43
C VAL A 448 -26.79 -28.76 13.18
N ASP A 449 -25.89 -28.02 13.84
CA ASP A 449 -26.18 -26.75 14.49
C ASP A 449 -25.31 -25.64 13.87
N PHE A 450 -25.86 -24.42 13.89
CA PHE A 450 -25.10 -23.20 13.63
C PHE A 450 -24.58 -22.63 14.95
N THR A 451 -23.31 -22.22 14.95
CA THR A 451 -22.77 -21.34 15.99
C THR A 451 -22.47 -19.99 15.38
N VAL A 452 -23.12 -18.94 15.87
CA VAL A 452 -22.78 -17.55 15.53
C VAL A 452 -21.54 -17.15 16.32
N PHE A 453 -20.64 -16.42 15.68
CA PHE A 453 -19.44 -15.86 16.28
C PHE A 453 -19.47 -14.34 16.08
N LEU A 454 -19.24 -13.57 17.14
CA LEU A 454 -19.29 -12.10 17.11
C LEU A 454 -17.93 -11.48 17.43
N LYS A 455 -17.58 -10.40 16.74
CA LYS A 455 -16.39 -9.58 17.00
C LYS A 455 -16.75 -8.10 16.96
N GLN A 456 -16.29 -7.34 17.96
CA GLN A 456 -16.32 -5.88 17.91
C GLN A 456 -15.23 -5.38 16.97
N LEU A 457 -15.60 -4.56 16.00
CA LEU A 457 -14.68 -3.86 15.12
C LEU A 457 -14.18 -2.61 15.84
N SER A 458 -12.87 -2.40 15.85
CA SER A 458 -12.28 -1.17 16.37
C SER A 458 -12.72 0.00 15.50
N GLY A 459 -13.57 0.88 16.04
CA GLY A 459 -13.88 2.15 15.40
C GLY A 459 -12.65 3.05 15.45
N GLU A 460 -12.27 3.65 14.33
CA GLU A 460 -11.53 4.90 14.36
C GLU A 460 -12.46 5.94 15.02
N THR A 461 -12.22 6.23 16.30
CA THR A 461 -12.81 7.40 16.98
C THR A 461 -12.15 8.68 16.54
#